data_AF-A0A1J7G6E4-F1
#
_entry.id   AF-A0A1J7G6E4-F1
#
_cell.length_a   1.000
_cell.length_b   1.000
_cell.length_c   1.000
_cell.angle_alpha   90.00
_cell.angle_beta   90.00
_cell.angle_gamma   90.00
#
_symmetry.space_group_name_H-M   'P 1'
#
loop_
_entity.id
_entity.type
_entity.pdbx_description
1 polymer ?
#
loop_
_entity_poly.entity_id
_entity_poly.type
_entity_poly.pdbx_seq_one_letter_code
_entity_poly.pdbx_strand_id
1 'polypeptide(L)'
;METPNGTCELRCHKGKIGMHATKENKEMPNQAEMFCETRQSKKGEPLDQETTNAMAQLKDLIENSSQQPDEAFQSVFGKEKPGRVQCH
;
A
#
# COMPACT_ATOMS: atom_id res chain seq x y z
N MET A 1 -34.00 1.74 9.99
CA MET A 1 -32.68 2.36 10.11
C MET A 1 -31.81 1.36 10.82
N GLU A 2 -31.13 0.48 10.07
CA GLU A 2 -30.30 -0.57 10.67
C GLU A 2 -28.97 -0.52 9.95
N THR A 3 -27.94 -0.04 10.66
CA THR A 3 -26.56 -0.09 10.20
C THR A 3 -26.07 -1.53 10.36
N PRO A 4 -25.66 -2.25 9.30
CA PRO A 4 -24.90 -3.45 9.51
C PRO A 4 -23.48 -3.00 9.90
N ASN A 5 -23.09 -3.35 11.12
CA ASN A 5 -21.70 -3.48 11.52
C ASN A 5 -21.02 -4.43 10.53
N GLY A 6 -20.52 -3.88 9.43
CA GLY A 6 -19.65 -4.59 8.50
C GLY A 6 -18.30 -4.72 9.16
N THR A 7 -18.11 -5.78 9.94
CA THR A 7 -16.79 -6.26 10.28
C THR A 7 -16.06 -6.47 8.96
N CYS A 8 -15.17 -5.54 8.58
CA CYS A 8 -14.23 -5.78 7.50
C CYS A 8 -13.29 -6.88 7.97
N GLU A 9 -13.71 -8.13 7.79
CA GLU A 9 -12.83 -9.28 7.87
C GLU A 9 -11.79 -9.10 6.77
N LEU A 10 -10.64 -8.54 7.13
CA LEU A 10 -9.45 -8.59 6.30
C LEU A 10 -9.05 -10.07 6.23
N ARG A 11 -9.70 -10.84 5.35
CA ARG A 11 -9.29 -12.19 5.00
C ARG A 11 -7.96 -12.04 4.28
N CYS A 12 -6.89 -12.08 5.06
CA CYS A 12 -5.53 -12.23 4.57
C CYS A 12 -5.44 -13.61 3.91
N HIS A 13 -5.88 -13.70 2.66
CA HIS A 13 -5.54 -14.82 1.80
C HIS A 13 -4.03 -14.88 1.79
N LYS A 14 -3.48 -15.99 2.29
CA LYS A 14 -2.04 -16.24 2.45
C LYS A 14 -1.39 -16.30 1.08
N GLY A 15 -1.24 -15.13 0.47
CA GLY A 15 -0.61 -14.96 -0.81
C GLY A 15 0.90 -14.97 -0.60
N LYS A 16 1.60 -15.86 -1.30
CA LYS A 16 3.04 -15.67 -1.56
C LYS A 16 3.23 -14.26 -2.10
N ILE A 17 3.81 -13.40 -1.27
CA ILE A 17 4.45 -12.16 -1.70
C ILE A 17 5.65 -12.64 -2.51
N GLY A 18 5.49 -12.68 -3.83
CA GLY A 18 6.61 -12.93 -4.72
C GLY A 18 7.46 -11.67 -4.70
N MET A 19 8.46 -11.60 -3.82
CA MET A 19 9.58 -10.67 -3.98
C MET A 19 10.21 -11.00 -5.32
N HIS A 20 9.77 -10.34 -6.40
CA HIS A 20 10.52 -10.35 -7.63
C HIS A 20 11.71 -9.44 -7.35
N ALA A 21 12.74 -10.01 -6.74
CA ALA A 21 14.00 -9.34 -6.46
C ALA A 21 14.63 -8.95 -7.80
N THR A 22 14.27 -7.77 -8.31
CA THR A 22 15.12 -7.03 -9.24
C THR A 22 16.38 -6.70 -8.47
N LYS A 23 17.33 -7.60 -8.64
CA LYS A 23 18.69 -7.57 -8.14
C LYS A 23 19.37 -6.27 -8.63
N GLU A 24 19.21 -5.15 -7.92
CA GLU A 24 20.20 -4.07 -7.89
C GLU A 24 19.97 -2.97 -6.84
N ASN A 25 19.57 -3.28 -5.59
CA ASN A 25 19.96 -2.39 -4.49
C ASN A 25 19.97 -3.16 -3.15
N LYS A 26 21.03 -2.98 -2.35
CA LYS A 26 21.11 -3.49 -0.96
C LYS A 26 20.37 -2.57 0.02
N GLU A 27 19.77 -1.49 -0.46
CA GLU A 27 18.94 -0.59 0.31
C GLU A 27 17.57 -1.22 0.57
N MET A 28 17.07 -1.01 1.79
CA MET A 28 15.71 -1.40 2.13
C MET A 28 14.74 -0.64 1.22
N PRO A 29 13.78 -1.32 0.58
CA PRO A 29 12.77 -0.65 -0.23
C PRO A 29 12.00 0.35 0.64
N ASN A 30 11.66 1.49 0.06
CA ASN A 30 10.91 2.52 0.79
C ASN A 30 9.44 2.08 1.00
N GLN A 31 8.71 2.79 1.85
CA GLN A 31 7.32 2.43 2.17
C GLN A 31 6.38 2.43 0.95
N ALA A 32 6.54 3.40 0.05
CA ALA A 32 5.77 3.51 -1.20
C ALA A 32 6.06 2.36 -2.17
N GLU A 33 7.32 1.93 -2.25
CA GLU A 33 7.76 0.80 -3.07
C GLU A 33 7.19 -0.51 -2.52
N MET A 34 7.33 -0.73 -1.21
CA MET A 34 6.72 -1.87 -0.50
C MET A 34 5.21 -1.94 -0.73
N PHE A 35 4.51 -0.79 -0.72
CA PHE A 35 3.08 -0.75 -1.01
C PHE A 35 2.78 -1.19 -2.45
N CYS A 36 3.50 -0.64 -3.43
CA CYS A 36 3.32 -1.00 -4.83
C CYS A 36 3.56 -2.50 -5.06
N GLU A 37 4.65 -3.06 -4.51
CA GLU A 37 4.96 -4.48 -4.63
C GLU A 37 3.91 -5.39 -3.96
N THR A 38 3.47 -5.04 -2.75
CA THR A 38 2.53 -5.87 -2.00
C THR A 38 1.09 -5.76 -2.50
N ARG A 39 0.74 -4.68 -3.22
CA ARG A 39 -0.58 -4.47 -3.81
C ARG A 39 -0.64 -4.78 -5.30
N GLN A 40 0.44 -5.22 -5.92
CA GLN A 40 0.40 -5.76 -7.27
C GLN A 40 -0.57 -6.96 -7.33
N SER A 41 -1.63 -6.82 -8.14
CA SER A 41 -2.52 -7.92 -8.46
C SER A 41 -1.73 -9.11 -8.95
N LYS A 42 -2.04 -10.29 -8.43
CA LYS A 42 -1.64 -11.53 -9.09
C LYS A 42 -2.32 -11.59 -10.44
N LYS A 43 -1.61 -12.12 -11.42
CA LYS A 43 -2.04 -12.20 -12.82
C LYS A 43 -3.50 -12.73 -12.89
N GLY A 44 -4.43 -11.87 -13.30
CA GLY A 44 -5.85 -12.21 -13.48
C GLY A 44 -6.81 -11.74 -12.38
N GLU A 45 -6.33 -11.15 -11.28
CA GLU A 45 -7.19 -10.61 -10.23
C GLU A 45 -7.39 -9.09 -10.42
N PRO A 46 -8.64 -8.59 -10.50
CA PRO A 46 -8.89 -7.15 -10.57
C PRO A 46 -8.46 -6.50 -9.26
N LEU A 47 -7.69 -5.41 -9.39
CA LEU A 47 -7.25 -4.60 -8.27
C LEU A 47 -8.42 -3.69 -7.86
N ASP A 48 -8.60 -3.46 -6.55
CA ASP A 48 -9.63 -2.53 -6.09
C ASP A 48 -9.44 -1.15 -6.73
N GLN A 49 -10.54 -0.51 -7.10
CA GLN A 49 -10.51 0.81 -7.75
C GLN A 49 -9.82 1.86 -6.86
N GLU A 50 -10.02 1.75 -5.54
CA GLU A 50 -9.37 2.60 -4.55
C GLU A 50 -7.85 2.41 -4.57
N THR A 51 -7.39 1.16 -4.54
CA THR A 51 -5.95 0.85 -4.60
C THR A 51 -5.32 1.28 -5.93
N THR A 52 -6.05 1.12 -7.04
CA THR A 52 -5.60 1.60 -8.36
C THR A 52 -5.46 3.11 -8.38
N ASN A 53 -6.43 3.84 -7.82
CA ASN A 53 -6.37 5.30 -7.74
C ASN A 53 -5.22 5.79 -6.85
N ALA A 54 -5.08 5.17 -5.66
CA ALA A 54 -4.00 5.51 -4.73
C ALA A 54 -2.61 5.27 -5.34
N MET A 55 -2.41 4.16 -6.07
CA MET A 55 -1.16 3.92 -6.80
C MET A 55 -0.92 4.96 -7.90
N ALA A 56 -1.96 5.36 -8.65
CA ALA A 56 -1.82 6.37 -9.71
C ALA A 56 -1.44 7.74 -9.12
N GLN A 57 -2.10 8.15 -8.04
CA GLN A 57 -1.78 9.39 -7.32
C GLN A 57 -0.36 9.38 -6.74
N LEU A 58 0.03 8.26 -6.12
CA LEU A 58 1.37 8.09 -5.57
C LEU A 58 2.46 8.22 -6.64
N LYS A 59 2.26 7.58 -7.80
CA LYS A 59 3.18 7.69 -8.94
C LYS A 59 3.23 9.11 -9.50
N ASP A 60 2.08 9.76 -9.64
CA ASP A 60 2.01 11.15 -10.11
C ASP A 60 2.79 12.11 -9.19
N LEU A 61 2.66 11.98 -7.87
CA LEU A 61 3.41 12.82 -6.92
C LEU A 61 4.92 12.58 -6.99
N ILE A 62 5.35 11.33 -7.19
CA ILE A 62 6.78 10.99 -7.27
C ILE A 62 7.37 11.43 -8.61
N GLU A 63 6.69 11.16 -9.73
CA GLU A 63 7.19 11.41 -11.08
C GLU A 63 6.96 12.85 -11.54
N ASN A 64 5.76 13.40 -11.35
CA ASN A 64 5.39 14.74 -11.82
C ASN A 64 5.75 15.83 -10.82
N SER A 65 5.61 15.58 -9.51
CA SER A 65 5.96 16.57 -8.48
C SER A 65 7.35 16.40 -7.89
N SER A 66 8.11 15.38 -8.35
CA SER A 66 9.47 15.07 -7.85
C SER A 66 9.55 14.95 -6.31
N GLN A 67 8.45 14.57 -5.66
CA GLN A 67 8.41 14.40 -4.22
C GLN A 67 9.18 13.15 -3.81
N GLN A 68 9.78 13.18 -2.62
CA GLN A 68 10.34 11.96 -2.04
C GLN A 68 9.23 10.92 -1.84
N PRO A 69 9.50 9.61 -2.08
CA PRO A 69 8.50 8.56 -1.98
C PRO A 69 7.77 8.54 -0.64
N ASP A 70 8.49 8.78 0.46
CA ASP A 70 7.94 8.88 1.81
C ASP A 70 6.96 10.06 1.98
N GLU A 71 7.30 11.22 1.43
CA GLU A 71 6.44 12.41 1.51
C GLU A 71 5.19 12.25 0.63
N ALA A 72 5.36 11.67 -0.57
CA ALA A 72 4.24 11.34 -1.44
C ALA A 72 3.30 10.31 -0.79
N PHE A 73 3.87 9.28 -0.14
CA PHE A 73 3.10 8.28 0.58
C PHE A 73 2.30 8.89 1.74
N GLN A 74 2.93 9.76 2.54
CA GLN A 74 2.24 10.49 3.61
C GLN A 74 1.20 11.49 3.09
N SER A 75 1.37 12.01 1.88
CA SER A 75 0.37 12.88 1.24
C SER A 75 -0.90 12.10 0.87
N VAL A 76 -0.73 10.89 0.32
CA VAL A 76 -1.85 10.02 -0.12
C VAL A 76 -2.54 9.35 1.07
N PHE A 77 -1.77 8.77 2.00
CA PHE A 77 -2.29 7.95 3.10
C PHE A 77 -2.33 8.66 4.46
N GLY A 78 -1.75 9.85 4.55
CA GLY A 78 -1.52 10.52 5.82
C GLY A 78 -0.27 10.01 6.53
N LYS A 79 0.11 10.69 7.62
CA LYS A 79 1.20 10.24 8.48
C LYS A 79 0.78 8.98 9.24
N GLU A 80 1.63 7.96 9.18
CA GLU A 80 1.45 6.76 10.00
C GLU A 80 1.38 7.15 11.48
N LYS A 81 0.33 6.66 12.17
CA LYS A 81 0.15 6.89 13.60
C LYS A 81 0.83 5.73 14.32
N PRO A 82 1.87 5.96 15.15
CA PRO A 82 2.41 4.89 15.99
C PRO A 82 1.35 4.49 17.02
N GLY A 83 0.59 3.43 16.70
CA GLY A 83 -0.41 2.87 17.59
C GLY A 83 0.27 2.11 18.73
N ARG A 84 0.08 2.54 19.98
CA ARG A 84 0.31 1.65 21.11
C ARG A 84 -0.89 0.72 21.17
N VAL A 85 -0.71 -0.53 20.75
CA VAL A 85 -1.70 -1.59 21.00
C VAL A 85 -1.72 -1.81 22.51
N GLN A 86 -2.70 -1.22 23.19
CA GLN A 86 -2.95 -1.53 24.57
C GLN A 86 -3.82 -2.80 24.60
N CYS A 87 -3.16 -3.95 24.74
CA CYS A 87 -3.85 -5.21 25.03
C CYS A 87 -4.45 -5.12 26.43
N HIS A 88 -5.74 -5.41 26.54
CA HIS A 88 -6.48 -5.40 27.80
C HIS A 88 -6.75 -6.82 28.30
#